data_AF-A0AAN6Z296-F1
#
_entry.id   AF-A0AAN6Z296-F1
#
_cell.length_a   1.000
_cell.length_b   1.000
_cell.length_c   1.000
_cell.angle_alpha   90.00
_cell.angle_beta   90.00
_cell.angle_gamma   90.00
#
_symmetry.space_group_name_H-M   'P 1'
#
loop_
_entity.id
_entity.type
_entity.pdbx_description
1 polymer ?
#
loop_
_entity_poly.entity_id
_entity_poly.type
_entity_poly.pdbx_seq_one_letter_code
_entity_poly.pdbx_strand_id
1 'polypeptide(L)'
;MATTTELLHAYRRLLRAGLRAVQFSQPSSSTVRERLQEGFRDPKGTFDAKRVQRTIYFLNAAAQERGLEHKILKNLCRVHWERMRDLRRTPWKHYERTIAMLNDGMGLCLR
;
A
#
# COMPACT_ATOMS: atom_id res chain seq x y z
N MET A 1 18.98 -5.34 17.18
CA MET A 1 18.64 -5.26 15.75
C MET A 1 17.95 -6.56 15.37
N ALA A 2 16.90 -6.51 14.54
CA ALA A 2 16.19 -7.72 14.12
C ALA A 2 17.07 -8.57 13.21
N THR A 3 17.01 -9.89 13.35
CA THR A 3 17.70 -10.79 12.44
C THR A 3 16.96 -10.86 11.10
N THR A 4 17.67 -11.11 9.99
CA THR A 4 17.05 -11.26 8.66
C THR A 4 15.96 -12.33 8.64
N THR A 5 16.17 -13.41 9.40
CA THR A 5 15.21 -14.51 9.57
C THR A 5 13.93 -14.04 10.28
N GLU A 6 14.03 -13.25 11.33
CA GLU A 6 12.87 -12.66 12.03
C GLU A 6 12.06 -11.75 11.11
N LEU A 7 12.72 -10.91 10.31
CA LEU A 7 12.06 -10.03 9.34
C LEU A 7 11.29 -10.85 8.28
N LEU A 8 11.91 -11.91 7.75
CA LEU A 8 11.27 -12.80 6.78
C LEU A 8 10.05 -13.51 7.37
N HIS A 9 10.15 -14.02 8.59
CA HIS A 9 9.02 -14.67 9.27
C HIS A 9 7.89 -13.69 9.56
N ALA A 10 8.21 -12.48 10.05
CA ALA A 10 7.24 -11.42 10.29
C ALA A 10 6.51 -11.04 9.00
N TYR A 11 7.24 -10.78 7.92
CA TYR A 11 6.69 -10.45 6.60
C TYR A 11 5.74 -11.55 6.10
N ARG A 12 6.18 -12.82 6.13
CA ARG A 12 5.37 -13.96 5.66
C ARG A 12 4.10 -14.13 6.48
N ARG A 13 4.15 -13.97 7.80
CA ARG A 13 2.98 -14.07 8.68
C ARG A 13 1.98 -12.94 8.39
N LEU A 14 2.46 -11.70 8.30
CA LEU A 14 1.63 -10.54 7.95
C LEU A 14 0.99 -10.67 6.57
N LEU A 15 1.77 -11.12 5.58
CA LEU A 15 1.26 -11.30 4.22
C LEU A 15 0.15 -12.34 4.16
N ARG A 16 0.34 -13.51 4.79
CA ARG A 16 -0.67 -14.57 4.82
C ARG A 16 -1.93 -14.13 5.56
N ALA A 17 -1.78 -13.50 6.73
CA ALA A 17 -2.92 -12.99 7.50
C ALA A 17 -3.68 -11.90 6.74
N GLY A 18 -2.96 -10.95 6.12
CA GLY A 18 -3.55 -9.86 5.37
C GLY A 18 -4.32 -10.32 4.13
N LEU A 19 -3.77 -11.28 3.37
CA LEU A 19 -4.45 -11.85 2.21
C LEU A 19 -5.75 -12.58 2.59
N ARG A 20 -5.73 -13.33 3.69
CA ARG A 20 -6.93 -13.98 4.24
C ARG A 20 -7.97 -12.96 4.72
N ALA A 21 -7.53 -11.91 5.41
CA ALA A 21 -8.39 -10.84 5.92
C ALA A 21 -9.17 -10.13 4.80
N VAL A 22 -8.54 -9.93 3.64
CA VAL A 22 -9.19 -9.34 2.46
C VAL A 22 -9.81 -10.38 1.52
N GLN A 23 -9.85 -11.65 1.92
CA GLN A 23 -10.40 -12.76 1.13
C GLN A 23 -9.84 -12.85 -0.29
N PHE A 24 -8.56 -12.50 -0.45
CA PHE A 24 -7.87 -12.43 -1.75
C PHE A 24 -8.55 -11.51 -2.80
N SER A 25 -9.49 -10.66 -2.39
CA SER A 25 -10.23 -9.78 -3.30
C SER A 25 -9.32 -8.70 -3.91
N GLN A 26 -9.56 -8.36 -5.18
CA GLN A 26 -8.97 -7.18 -5.82
C GLN A 26 -9.90 -5.96 -5.61
N PRO A 27 -9.37 -4.75 -5.39
CA PRO A 27 -7.96 -4.34 -5.38
C PRO A 27 -7.25 -4.47 -4.02
N SER A 28 -7.92 -5.05 -3.02
CA SER A 28 -7.42 -5.07 -1.64
C SER A 28 -6.18 -5.95 -1.46
N SER A 29 -6.09 -7.08 -2.16
CA SER A 29 -4.96 -8.01 -2.04
C SER A 29 -3.66 -7.48 -2.64
N SER A 30 -3.72 -6.74 -3.76
CA SER A 30 -2.57 -6.00 -4.29
C SER A 30 -2.17 -4.88 -3.34
N THR A 31 -3.14 -4.10 -2.84
CA THR A 31 -2.91 -3.01 -1.88
C THR A 31 -2.18 -3.49 -0.62
N VAL A 32 -2.63 -4.59 0.00
CA VAL A 32 -1.99 -5.16 1.19
C VAL A 32 -0.55 -5.58 0.89
N ARG A 33 -0.31 -6.20 -0.27
CA ARG A 33 1.04 -6.63 -0.69
C ARG A 33 1.96 -5.43 -0.87
N GLU A 34 1.52 -4.42 -1.62
CA GLU A 34 2.29 -3.19 -1.89
C GLU A 34 2.65 -2.50 -0.58
N ARG A 35 1.68 -2.31 0.33
CA ARG A 35 1.92 -1.68 1.63
C ARG A 35 2.90 -2.42 2.51
N LEU A 36 2.81 -3.76 2.54
CA LEU A 36 3.79 -4.57 3.28
C LEU A 36 5.18 -4.52 2.65
N GLN A 37 5.26 -4.55 1.32
CA GLN A 37 6.54 -4.42 0.62
C GLN A 37 7.18 -3.07 0.86
N GLU A 38 6.43 -1.98 0.75
CA GLU A 38 6.91 -0.62 1.03
C GLU A 38 7.42 -0.51 2.47
N GLY A 39 6.65 -0.98 3.46
CA GLY A 39 7.05 -0.90 4.87
C GLY A 39 8.30 -1.72 5.20
N PHE A 40 8.44 -2.92 4.63
CA PHE A 40 9.61 -3.79 4.89
C PHE A 40 10.85 -3.40 4.06
N ARG A 41 10.69 -2.61 2.99
CA ARG A 41 11.79 -2.09 2.17
C ARG A 41 12.28 -0.70 2.63
N ASP A 42 11.58 -0.05 3.55
CA ASP A 42 11.98 1.26 4.06
C ASP A 42 13.29 1.15 4.86
N PRO A 43 14.40 1.77 4.38
CA PRO A 43 15.69 1.72 5.07
C PRO A 43 15.70 2.43 6.42
N LYS A 44 14.72 3.33 6.67
CA LYS A 44 14.57 4.04 7.95
C LYS A 44 13.58 3.33 8.89
N GLY A 45 13.01 2.20 8.47
CA GLY A 45 12.02 1.46 9.24
C GLY A 45 12.60 0.82 10.50
N THR A 46 11.89 0.96 11.62
CA THR A 46 12.21 0.26 12.88
C THR A 46 11.37 -0.99 13.02
N PHE A 47 12.02 -2.14 13.29
CA PHE A 47 11.30 -3.38 13.56
C PHE A 47 10.82 -3.46 15.02
N ASP A 48 9.52 -3.73 15.19
CA ASP A 48 8.89 -3.97 16.50
C ASP A 48 8.03 -5.23 16.43
N ALA A 49 8.52 -6.30 17.08
CA ALA A 49 7.86 -7.60 17.11
C ALA A 49 6.48 -7.55 17.80
N LYS A 50 6.30 -6.70 18.83
CA LYS A 50 5.01 -6.58 19.53
C LYS A 50 3.97 -5.93 18.62
N ARG A 51 4.36 -4.90 17.85
CA ARG A 51 3.49 -4.30 16.82
C ARG A 51 3.11 -5.31 15.76
N VAL A 52 4.06 -6.09 15.25
CA VAL A 52 3.78 -7.15 14.27
C VAL A 52 2.74 -8.14 14.80
N GLN A 53 2.89 -8.60 16.05
CA GLN A 53 1.96 -9.55 16.65
C GLN A 53 0.54 -8.97 16.80
N ARG A 54 0.41 -7.71 17.23
CA ARG A 54 -0.89 -7.01 17.32
C ARG A 54 -1.55 -6.85 15.95
N THR A 55 -0.76 -6.52 14.93
CA THR A 55 -1.26 -6.42 13.55
C THR A 55 -1.75 -7.77 13.03
N ILE A 56 -1.03 -8.87 13.32
CA ILE A 56 -1.50 -10.22 12.95
C ILE A 56 -2.82 -10.54 13.64
N TYR A 57 -2.97 -10.21 14.93
CA TYR A 57 -4.22 -10.41 15.67
C TYR A 57 -5.38 -9.65 15.01
N PHE A 58 -5.19 -8.36 14.71
CA PHE A 58 -6.18 -7.54 14.00
C PHE A 58 -6.58 -8.14 12.64
N LEU A 59 -5.60 -8.57 11.84
CA LEU A 59 -5.86 -9.16 10.52
C LEU A 59 -6.62 -10.49 10.62
N ASN A 60 -6.29 -11.32 11.60
CA ASN A 60 -7.03 -12.56 11.84
C ASN A 60 -8.48 -12.29 12.29
N ALA A 61 -8.70 -11.30 13.16
CA ALA A 61 -10.04 -10.88 13.55
C ALA A 61 -10.86 -10.38 12.34
N ALA A 62 -10.25 -9.55 11.49
CA ALA A 62 -10.84 -9.08 10.24
C ALA A 62 -11.15 -10.20 9.22
N ALA A 63 -10.45 -11.33 9.31
CA ALA A 63 -10.68 -12.50 8.47
C ALA A 63 -11.83 -13.38 8.99
N GLN A 64 -11.97 -13.48 10.32
CA GLN A 64 -12.92 -14.37 10.96
C GLN A 64 -14.36 -13.85 10.85
N GLU A 65 -14.56 -12.55 11.04
CA GLU A 65 -15.88 -11.93 11.11
C GLU A 65 -15.98 -10.68 10.23
N ARG A 66 -17.18 -10.38 9.72
CA ARG A 66 -17.48 -9.10 9.04
C ARG A 66 -17.74 -7.97 10.04
N GLY A 67 -16.91 -7.91 11.09
CA GLY A 67 -16.96 -6.94 12.17
C GLY A 67 -16.37 -5.59 11.81
N LEU A 68 -16.00 -4.82 12.84
CA LEU A 68 -15.44 -3.50 12.68
C LEU A 68 -14.06 -3.54 12.01
N GLU A 69 -13.22 -4.51 12.38
CA GLU A 69 -11.88 -4.72 11.85
C GLU A 69 -11.91 -4.96 10.34
N HIS A 70 -12.86 -5.78 9.88
CA HIS A 70 -13.09 -6.03 8.45
C HIS A 70 -13.48 -4.74 7.72
N LYS A 71 -14.41 -3.96 8.28
CA LYS A 71 -14.84 -2.67 7.70
C LYS A 71 -13.71 -1.65 7.65
N ILE A 72 -12.91 -1.56 8.72
CA ILE A 72 -11.72 -0.70 8.78
C ILE A 72 -10.73 -1.11 7.69
N LEU A 73 -10.36 -2.39 7.63
CA LEU A 73 -9.38 -2.88 6.65
C LEU A 73 -9.84 -2.64 5.21
N LYS A 74 -11.12 -2.92 4.92
CA LYS A 74 -11.73 -2.66 3.60
C LYS A 74 -11.65 -1.18 3.23
N ASN A 75 -11.99 -0.29 4.16
CA ASN A 75 -11.94 1.15 3.92
C ASN A 75 -10.51 1.64 3.70
N LEU A 76 -9.53 1.17 4.50
CA LEU A 76 -8.12 1.50 4.31
C LEU A 76 -7.62 1.06 2.92
N CYS A 77 -7.94 -0.16 2.50
CA CYS A 77 -7.58 -0.65 1.17
C CYS A 77 -8.22 0.21 0.08
N ARG A 78 -9.50 0.53 0.20
CA ARG A 78 -10.23 1.37 -0.77
C ARG A 78 -9.62 2.77 -0.88
N VAL A 79 -9.39 3.45 0.24
CA VAL A 79 -8.81 4.81 0.26
C VAL A 79 -7.41 4.82 -0.35
N HIS A 80 -6.58 3.83 -0.01
CA HIS A 80 -5.25 3.74 -0.57
C HIS A 80 -5.27 3.49 -2.08
N TRP A 81 -6.10 2.56 -2.54
CA TRP A 81 -6.24 2.26 -3.97
C TRP A 81 -6.73 3.48 -4.77
N GLU A 82 -7.72 4.21 -4.27
CA GLU A 82 -8.20 5.46 -4.89
C GLU A 82 -7.08 6.51 -5.01
N ARG A 83 -6.31 6.73 -3.93
CA ARG A 83 -5.16 7.66 -3.96
C ARG A 83 -4.12 7.25 -5.00
N MET A 84 -3.78 5.96 -5.07
CA MET A 84 -2.83 5.46 -6.06
C MET A 84 -3.37 5.56 -7.49
N ARG A 85 -4.68 5.36 -7.68
CA ARG A 85 -5.34 5.55 -8.97
C ARG A 85 -5.27 7.01 -9.43
N ASP A 86 -5.47 7.96 -8.52
CA ASP A 86 -5.40 9.39 -8.82
C ASP A 86 -3.95 9.84 -9.12
N LEU A 87 -2.97 9.32 -8.37
CA LEU A 87 -1.54 9.52 -8.66
C LEU A 87 -1.14 8.96 -10.04
N ARG A 88 -1.73 7.83 -10.45
CA ARG A 88 -1.50 7.26 -11.79
C ARG A 88 -2.23 8.01 -12.91
N ARG A 89 -3.26 8.80 -12.59
CA ARG A 89 -3.99 9.66 -13.56
C ARG A 89 -3.38 11.05 -13.72
N THR A 90 -2.59 11.50 -12.75
CA THR A 90 -1.89 12.78 -12.79
C THR A 90 -0.64 12.91 -13.69
N PRO A 91 -0.04 11.86 -14.30
CA PRO A 91 1.05 12.03 -15.28
C PRO A 91 0.67 12.95 -16.44
N TRP A 92 -0.58 12.90 -16.88
CA TRP A 92 -1.10 13.80 -17.92
C TRP A 92 -1.01 15.27 -17.54
N LYS A 93 -1.21 15.63 -16.26
CA LYS A 93 -1.07 17.01 -15.80
C LYS A 93 0.38 17.48 -15.81
N HIS A 94 1.34 16.60 -15.53
CA HIS A 94 2.76 16.93 -15.60
C HIS A 94 3.25 17.01 -17.05
N TYR A 95 2.75 16.12 -17.92
CA TYR A 95 3.01 16.16 -19.36
C TYR A 95 2.46 17.45 -19.99
N GLU A 96 1.18 17.77 -19.76
CA GLU A 96 0.53 18.99 -20.25
C GLU A 96 1.23 20.25 -19.75
N ARG A 97 1.62 20.27 -18.47
CA ARG A 97 2.37 21.40 -17.89
C ARG A 97 3.77 21.51 -18.48
N THR A 98 4.43 20.39 -18.78
CA THR A 98 5.74 20.41 -19.45
C THR A 98 5.60 20.94 -20.88
N ILE A 99 4.60 20.48 -21.64
CA ILE A 99 4.29 21.02 -22.97
C ILE A 99 4.00 22.52 -22.90
N ALA A 100 3.20 22.98 -21.93
CA ALA A 100 2.92 24.39 -21.75
C ALA A 100 4.20 25.21 -21.50
N MET A 101 5.08 24.76 -20.60
CA MET A 101 6.35 25.45 -20.32
C MET A 101 7.32 25.45 -21.50
N LEU A 102 7.34 24.38 -22.30
CA LEU A 102 8.17 24.29 -23.51
C LEU A 102 7.63 25.21 -24.62
N ASN A 103 6.31 25.28 -24.79
CA ASN A 103 5.68 26.18 -25.75
C ASN A 103 5.87 27.65 -25.34
N ASP A 104 5.66 27.99 -24.06
CA ASP A 104 5.80 29.36 -23.55
C ASP A 104 7.27 29.82 -23.50
N GLY A 105 8.20 28.95 -23.07
CA GLY A 105 9.60 29.32 -22.85
C GLY A 105 10.47 29.29 -24.10
N MET A 106 10.16 28.40 -25.06
CA MET A 106 10.97 28.22 -26.27
C MET A 106 10.20 28.51 -27.57
N GLY A 107 8.96 29.02 -27.48
CA GLY A 107 8.14 29.34 -28.65
C GLY A 107 7.73 28.11 -29.47
N LEU A 108 7.74 26.93 -28.86
CA LEU A 108 7.35 25.69 -29.51
C LEU A 108 5.82 25.60 -29.65
N CYS A 109 5.35 24.71 -30.52
CA CYS A 109 3.92 24.46 -30.74
C CYS A 109 3.66 22.95 -30.68
N LEU A 110 3.92 22.36 -29.52
CA LEU A 110 3.67 20.95 -29.24
C LEU A 110 2.21 20.75 -28.79
N ARG A 111 1.57 19.66 -29.26
CA ARG A 111 0.21 19.22 -28.88
C ARG A 111 0.25 17.98 -27.99
#